data_AF-A0A3M1TZE6-F1
#
_entry.id   AF-A0A3M1TZE6-F1
#
_cell.length_a   1.000
_cell.length_b   1.000
_cell.length_c   1.000
_cell.angle_alpha   90.00
_cell.angle_beta   90.00
_cell.angle_gamma   90.00
#
_symmetry.space_group_name_H-M   'P 1'
#
loop_
_entity.id
_entity.type
_entity.pdbx_description
1 polymer ?
#
loop_
_entity_poly.entity_id
_entity_poly.type
_entity_poly.pdbx_seq_one_letter_code
_entity_poly.pdbx_strand_id
1 'polypeptide(L)'
;MKNFPALFVCYLFLAPHLLLAQQAFTGYWLEGKEPAHIQLDMSWQALQQQQQQFAADSMPMQLADVETYTLEGRRLYMAVWKADSLPALLKGDLTKEEFLQQWRKLAGQHYRLIDVETYTEGKQRKFLGVWQSGQDEYELGLELGWKDIYAEWKRMAGRKLRLVDIEAYRQQGEVRFIAVWRHGTYGQYFWGGAEWRGFSQKISELAKQGLNLYDMERFNDGEAVKYIGFWNQDSSKSYLWHEVDRESFLAKWQQLKRRGMQLVDVETYPACPEGCDNRIVAPTDFALRLKNHRTLYRQPVKLIEGQRYADLAAITYSARLLYLPFATTTQLRLSRSWVQGTDWHHSITYAHSQQKSFQVRAMAEGRLVYAGWDPFMGNTLVLSHDHRGRKDAFRTIYTHLRNAPQNDCDKAWTYTVPALQGPARKTYMQYLKGCGCTQDPAKRQLSEAQWGSSRHIIPPLRGRTLKTGELLGWAGSTGAAGISGSQAPKVEIFVARRYGRDDWVLIDPYGIYGPVSCYPTDLTAMLQMPCRYAQAWFRNRPQFPNIKGVMSN
;
A
#
# COMPACT_ATOMS: atom_id res chain seq x y z
N MET A 1 -50.26 -35.94 -25.16
CA MET A 1 -48.92 -36.44 -24.79
C MET A 1 -47.88 -35.65 -25.57
N LYS A 2 -47.33 -34.60 -24.97
CA LYS A 2 -46.32 -33.72 -25.56
C LYS A 2 -45.23 -33.47 -24.53
N ASN A 3 -44.00 -33.62 -25.00
CA ASN A 3 -42.71 -33.60 -24.32
C ASN A 3 -42.50 -32.41 -23.36
N PHE A 4 -42.01 -32.71 -22.15
CA PHE A 4 -41.26 -31.77 -21.30
C PHE A 4 -39.82 -32.31 -21.18
N PRO A 5 -38.77 -31.53 -21.47
CA PRO A 5 -37.40 -31.98 -21.27
C PRO A 5 -36.95 -31.79 -19.81
N ALA A 6 -36.14 -32.73 -19.36
CA ALA A 6 -35.55 -32.81 -18.04
C ALA A 6 -34.71 -31.56 -17.68
N LEU A 7 -34.88 -31.08 -16.44
CA LEU A 7 -33.99 -30.10 -15.81
C LEU A 7 -32.58 -30.72 -15.67
N PHE A 8 -31.61 -30.17 -16.40
CA PHE A 8 -30.20 -30.28 -16.05
C PHE A 8 -29.94 -29.32 -14.88
N VAL A 9 -29.90 -29.83 -13.65
CA VAL A 9 -29.40 -29.09 -12.49
C VAL A 9 -27.87 -29.10 -12.59
N CYS A 10 -27.32 -28.02 -13.15
CA CYS A 10 -25.89 -27.76 -13.14
C CYS A 10 -25.49 -27.35 -11.72
N TYR A 11 -24.93 -28.28 -10.95
CA TYR A 11 -24.19 -27.95 -9.74
C TYR A 11 -22.93 -27.18 -10.15
N LEU A 12 -23.03 -25.85 -10.20
CA LEU A 12 -21.88 -24.97 -10.14
C LEU A 12 -21.21 -25.20 -8.78
N PHE A 13 -20.18 -26.03 -8.77
CA PHE A 13 -19.18 -26.01 -7.70
C PHE A 13 -18.67 -24.57 -7.62
N LEU A 14 -19.06 -23.87 -6.55
CA LEU A 14 -18.37 -22.68 -6.08
C LEU A 14 -16.92 -23.11 -5.88
N ALA A 15 -16.05 -22.77 -6.83
CA ALA A 15 -14.61 -22.81 -6.59
C ALA A 15 -14.38 -21.99 -5.32
N PRO A 16 -13.77 -22.55 -4.27
CA PRO A 16 -13.43 -21.76 -3.10
C PRO A 16 -12.55 -20.64 -3.62
N HIS A 17 -12.97 -19.39 -3.39
CA HIS A 17 -12.08 -18.27 -3.53
C HIS A 17 -10.84 -18.62 -2.70
N LEU A 18 -9.71 -18.89 -3.37
CA LEU A 18 -8.43 -18.93 -2.71
C LEU A 18 -8.29 -17.57 -2.04
N LEU A 19 -8.56 -17.52 -0.74
CA LEU A 19 -8.13 -16.43 0.11
C LEU A 19 -6.62 -16.35 -0.10
N LEU A 20 -6.19 -15.32 -0.83
CA LEU A 20 -4.79 -15.01 -0.96
C LEU A 20 -4.29 -14.79 0.47
N ALA A 21 -3.40 -15.67 0.94
CA ALA A 21 -2.81 -15.55 2.26
C ALA A 21 -2.11 -14.18 2.33
N GLN A 22 -2.58 -13.32 3.22
CA GLN A 22 -1.93 -12.04 3.48
C GLN A 22 -0.66 -12.30 4.29
N GLN A 23 0.41 -11.56 4.01
CA GLN A 23 1.62 -11.60 4.83
C GLN A 23 1.33 -10.90 6.16
N ALA A 24 1.79 -11.49 7.26
CA ALA A 24 1.81 -10.82 8.55
C ALA A 24 3.24 -10.56 9.02
N PHE A 25 3.36 -9.57 9.90
CA PHE A 25 4.62 -8.99 10.32
C PHE A 25 4.66 -8.92 11.85
N THR A 26 5.81 -9.24 12.42
CA THR A 26 6.18 -8.84 13.79
C THR A 26 7.30 -7.84 13.70
N GLY A 27 7.24 -6.73 14.43
CA GLY A 27 8.41 -5.87 14.60
C GLY A 27 8.82 -5.77 16.05
N TYR A 28 10.11 -5.62 16.29
CA TYR A 28 10.66 -5.25 17.58
C TYR A 28 11.46 -3.95 17.45
N TRP A 29 11.20 -3.01 18.37
CA TRP A 29 11.83 -1.70 18.39
C TRP A 29 12.51 -1.43 19.73
N LEU A 30 13.65 -0.75 19.69
CA LEU A 30 14.37 -0.23 20.85
C LEU A 30 14.46 1.29 20.80
N GLU A 31 14.49 1.96 21.96
CA GLU A 31 14.75 3.39 22.06
C GLU A 31 16.15 3.72 21.51
N GLY A 32 16.23 4.60 20.52
CA GLY A 32 17.44 4.90 19.77
C GLY A 32 17.18 5.98 18.71
N LYS A 33 18.15 6.87 18.48
CA LYS A 33 17.98 8.05 17.60
C LYS A 33 18.26 7.79 16.13
N GLU A 34 18.80 6.63 15.76
CA GLU A 34 19.15 6.37 14.37
C GLU A 34 17.93 5.99 13.53
N PRO A 35 17.60 6.79 12.50
CA PRO A 35 16.42 6.52 11.69
C PRO A 35 16.67 5.30 10.81
N ALA A 36 15.92 4.23 11.04
CA ALA A 36 15.78 3.17 10.06
C ALA A 36 14.88 3.64 8.89
N HIS A 37 15.22 3.25 7.68
CA HIS A 37 14.34 3.28 6.51
C HIS A 37 13.92 1.85 6.19
N ILE A 38 12.64 1.63 5.92
CA ILE A 38 12.10 0.31 5.62
C ILE A 38 11.43 0.36 4.25
N GLN A 39 11.69 -0.66 3.43
CA GLN A 39 10.99 -0.90 2.18
C GLN A 39 10.51 -2.34 2.11
N LEU A 40 9.28 -2.55 1.64
CA LEU A 40 8.64 -3.85 1.51
C LEU A 40 8.30 -4.13 0.04
N ASP A 41 7.93 -5.38 -0.25
CA ASP A 41 7.40 -5.83 -1.53
C ASP A 41 8.36 -5.61 -2.71
N MET A 42 9.67 -5.59 -2.46
CA MET A 42 10.66 -5.40 -3.50
C MET A 42 10.90 -6.70 -4.25
N SER A 43 10.98 -6.64 -5.57
CA SER A 43 11.65 -7.71 -6.34
C SER A 43 13.15 -7.72 -6.03
N TRP A 44 13.82 -8.83 -6.29
CA TRP A 44 15.29 -8.92 -6.17
C TRP A 44 16.01 -7.77 -6.88
N GLN A 45 15.63 -7.49 -8.13
CA GLN A 45 16.22 -6.40 -8.91
C GLN A 45 16.00 -5.02 -8.26
N ALA A 46 14.82 -4.80 -7.67
CA ALA A 46 14.49 -3.54 -7.00
C ALA A 46 15.31 -3.38 -5.70
N LEU A 47 15.48 -4.45 -4.92
CA LEU A 47 16.33 -4.45 -3.73
C LEU A 47 17.78 -4.11 -4.09
N GLN A 48 18.33 -4.73 -5.14
CA GLN A 48 19.70 -4.45 -5.60
C GLN A 48 19.87 -3.00 -6.11
N GLN A 49 18.89 -2.49 -6.87
CA GLN A 49 18.90 -1.10 -7.34
C GLN A 49 18.85 -0.12 -6.17
N GLN A 50 18.01 -0.40 -5.17
CA GLN A 50 17.88 0.43 -3.99
C GLN A 50 19.17 0.46 -3.16
N GLN A 51 19.84 -0.69 -3.01
CA GLN A 51 21.16 -0.75 -2.35
C GLN A 51 22.18 0.16 -3.02
N GLN A 52 22.26 0.09 -4.36
CA GLN A 52 23.18 0.91 -5.13
C GLN A 52 22.86 2.40 -5.01
N GLN A 53 21.57 2.74 -5.00
CA GLN A 53 21.12 4.13 -4.85
C GLN A 53 21.51 4.69 -3.48
N PHE A 54 21.20 3.97 -2.39
CA PHE A 54 21.51 4.43 -1.05
C PHE A 54 23.01 4.48 -0.74
N ALA A 55 23.81 3.61 -1.38
CA ALA A 55 25.26 3.68 -1.28
C ALA A 55 25.87 4.91 -1.98
N ALA A 56 25.14 5.55 -2.91
CA ALA A 56 25.59 6.71 -3.68
C ALA A 56 25.15 8.06 -3.09
N ASP A 57 24.33 8.06 -2.04
CA ASP A 57 23.80 9.27 -1.41
C ASP A 57 24.81 9.96 -0.46
N SER A 58 24.65 11.27 -0.22
CA SER A 58 25.58 12.08 0.59
C SER A 58 25.64 11.68 2.07
N MET A 59 24.61 11.00 2.58
CA MET A 59 24.64 10.24 3.83
C MET A 59 24.19 8.82 3.50
N PRO A 60 25.11 7.85 3.39
CA PRO A 60 24.77 6.55 2.84
C PRO A 60 23.95 5.73 3.84
N MET A 61 22.82 5.22 3.36
CA MET A 61 22.03 4.24 4.10
C MET A 61 22.55 2.83 3.75
N GLN A 62 22.87 2.05 4.76
CA GLN A 62 23.41 0.70 4.61
C GLN A 62 22.32 -0.32 4.92
N LEU A 63 22.32 -1.40 4.14
CA LEU A 63 21.45 -2.54 4.37
C LEU A 63 21.86 -3.19 5.69
N ALA A 64 20.92 -3.34 6.61
CA ALA A 64 21.17 -3.89 7.93
C ALA A 64 20.52 -5.26 8.12
N ASP A 65 19.40 -5.51 7.47
CA ASP A 65 18.57 -6.71 7.61
C ASP A 65 17.68 -6.83 6.34
N VAL A 66 17.42 -8.06 5.91
CA VAL A 66 16.57 -8.39 4.76
C VAL A 66 15.67 -9.58 5.06
N GLU A 67 14.36 -9.36 5.07
CA GLU A 67 13.38 -10.44 5.08
C GLU A 67 12.96 -10.92 3.68
N THR A 68 12.64 -12.21 3.52
CA THR A 68 12.04 -12.74 2.28
C THR A 68 10.78 -13.59 2.45
N TYR A 69 9.76 -13.31 1.62
CA TYR A 69 8.50 -14.06 1.61
C TYR A 69 7.96 -14.25 0.20
N THR A 70 6.98 -15.14 0.06
CA THR A 70 6.28 -15.40 -1.21
C THR A 70 4.85 -14.87 -1.16
N LEU A 71 4.54 -13.92 -2.05
CA LEU A 71 3.20 -13.36 -2.22
C LEU A 71 2.74 -13.56 -3.66
N GLU A 72 1.55 -14.12 -3.86
CA GLU A 72 0.98 -14.42 -5.19
C GLU A 72 1.93 -15.22 -6.10
N GLY A 73 2.70 -16.15 -5.52
CA GLY A 73 3.68 -16.98 -6.25
C GLY A 73 4.94 -16.24 -6.68
N ARG A 74 5.19 -15.04 -6.14
CA ARG A 74 6.41 -14.26 -6.38
C ARG A 74 7.17 -14.09 -5.08
N ARG A 75 8.48 -14.33 -5.13
CA ARG A 75 9.38 -13.96 -4.04
C ARG A 75 9.54 -12.45 -3.99
N LEU A 76 9.29 -11.89 -2.82
CA LEU A 76 9.47 -10.49 -2.49
C LEU A 76 10.47 -10.37 -1.34
N TYR A 77 11.02 -9.18 -1.20
CA TYR A 77 12.00 -8.83 -0.20
C TYR A 77 11.52 -7.58 0.55
N MET A 78 11.74 -7.61 1.85
CA MET A 78 11.67 -6.46 2.72
C MET A 78 13.10 -6.14 3.18
N ALA A 79 13.40 -4.88 3.41
CA ALA A 79 14.74 -4.46 3.81
C ALA A 79 14.67 -3.36 4.85
N VAL A 80 15.55 -3.48 5.85
CA VAL A 80 15.82 -2.47 6.85
C VAL A 80 17.17 -1.80 6.53
N TRP A 81 17.14 -0.49 6.38
CA TRP A 81 18.32 0.32 6.10
C TRP A 81 18.63 1.23 7.29
N LYS A 82 19.89 1.32 7.69
CA LYS A 82 20.37 2.18 8.79
C LYS A 82 21.41 3.17 8.25
N ALA A 83 21.45 4.38 8.81
CA ALA A 83 22.50 5.34 8.45
C ALA A 83 23.82 4.83 9.04
N ASP A 84 24.74 4.39 8.18
CA ASP A 84 26.00 3.82 8.63
C ASP A 84 27.11 4.15 7.60
N SER A 85 28.29 4.44 8.12
CA SER A 85 29.47 4.75 7.31
C SER A 85 30.19 3.51 6.79
N LEU A 86 29.89 2.33 7.34
CA LEU A 86 30.48 1.06 6.92
C LEU A 86 29.68 0.45 5.76
N PRO A 87 30.26 0.29 4.55
CA PRO A 87 29.55 -0.27 3.42
C PRO A 87 28.98 -1.67 3.68
N ALA A 88 27.74 -1.88 3.25
CA ALA A 88 27.07 -3.18 3.22
C ALA A 88 27.01 -3.75 1.80
N LEU A 89 27.19 -5.07 1.69
CA LEU A 89 27.08 -5.84 0.45
C LEU A 89 25.96 -6.87 0.57
N LEU A 90 25.13 -6.96 -0.47
CA LEU A 90 24.09 -7.99 -0.59
C LEU A 90 24.52 -9.06 -1.59
N LYS A 91 24.43 -10.33 -1.20
CA LYS A 91 24.58 -11.49 -2.10
C LYS A 91 23.45 -12.48 -1.82
N GLY A 92 22.85 -13.04 -2.86
CA GLY A 92 21.71 -13.94 -2.71
C GLY A 92 21.50 -14.83 -3.92
N ASP A 93 20.47 -15.68 -3.83
CA ASP A 93 20.20 -16.78 -4.76
C ASP A 93 21.37 -17.80 -4.85
N LEU A 94 22.07 -17.98 -3.73
CA LEU A 94 23.24 -18.85 -3.65
C LEU A 94 22.85 -20.23 -3.13
N THR A 95 23.45 -21.28 -3.70
CA THR A 95 23.52 -22.59 -3.04
C THR A 95 24.34 -22.53 -1.76
N LYS A 96 24.29 -23.57 -0.93
CA LYS A 96 25.10 -23.64 0.30
C LYS A 96 26.59 -23.51 -0.01
N GLU A 97 27.07 -24.21 -1.02
CA GLU A 97 28.47 -24.22 -1.43
C GLU A 97 28.90 -22.84 -1.94
N GLU A 98 28.07 -22.20 -2.77
CA GLU A 98 28.33 -20.84 -3.26
C GLU A 98 28.29 -19.80 -2.13
N PHE A 99 27.37 -19.95 -1.19
CA PHE A 99 27.27 -19.08 -0.01
C PHE A 99 28.52 -19.18 0.86
N LEU A 100 28.99 -20.40 1.15
CA LEU A 100 30.23 -20.63 1.90
C LEU A 100 31.47 -20.11 1.16
N GLN A 101 31.52 -20.24 -0.16
CA GLN A 101 32.58 -19.64 -0.98
C GLN A 101 32.55 -18.11 -0.90
N GLN A 102 31.36 -17.51 -1.00
CA GLN A 102 31.18 -16.07 -0.90
C GLN A 102 31.54 -15.54 0.50
N TRP A 103 31.16 -16.26 1.55
CA TRP A 103 31.52 -15.97 2.94
C TRP A 103 33.04 -15.92 3.13
N ARG A 104 33.77 -16.96 2.68
CA ARG A 104 35.25 -16.99 2.74
C ARG A 104 35.91 -15.93 1.87
N LYS A 105 35.34 -15.63 0.71
CA LYS A 105 35.86 -14.60 -0.19
C LYS A 105 35.75 -13.21 0.44
N LEU A 106 34.59 -12.89 1.02
CA LEU A 106 34.35 -11.63 1.70
C LEU A 106 35.14 -11.50 3.00
N ALA A 107 35.40 -12.64 3.68
CA ALA A 107 36.35 -12.70 4.78
C ALA A 107 37.72 -12.13 4.42
N GLY A 108 38.29 -12.59 3.31
CA GLY A 108 39.58 -12.11 2.80
C GLY A 108 39.57 -10.64 2.35
N GLN A 109 38.39 -10.01 2.28
CA GLN A 109 38.20 -8.61 1.92
C GLN A 109 37.81 -7.74 3.12
N HIS A 110 37.90 -8.27 4.34
CA HIS A 110 37.46 -7.59 5.57
C HIS A 110 35.98 -7.21 5.54
N TYR A 111 35.14 -8.16 5.13
CA TYR A 111 33.69 -8.11 5.28
C TYR A 111 33.22 -9.27 6.16
N ARG A 112 32.28 -8.99 7.05
CA ARG A 112 31.67 -9.97 7.97
C ARG A 112 30.17 -10.04 7.71
N LEU A 113 29.61 -11.24 7.81
CA LEU A 113 28.17 -11.46 7.70
C LEU A 113 27.49 -10.79 8.91
N ILE A 114 26.36 -10.12 8.68
CA ILE A 114 25.57 -9.47 9.72
C ILE A 114 24.11 -9.92 9.74
N ASP A 115 23.66 -10.57 8.66
CA ASP A 115 22.27 -10.97 8.40
C ASP A 115 22.30 -12.08 7.33
N VAL A 116 21.48 -13.11 7.49
CA VAL A 116 21.40 -14.26 6.59
C VAL A 116 19.96 -14.71 6.45
N GLU A 117 19.53 -14.97 5.23
CA GLU A 117 18.21 -15.52 4.95
C GLU A 117 18.33 -16.87 4.28
N THR A 118 17.34 -17.74 4.52
CA THR A 118 17.22 -18.95 3.72
C THR A 118 15.81 -19.28 3.25
N TYR A 119 15.71 -19.70 1.98
CA TYR A 119 14.44 -20.05 1.37
C TYR A 119 14.56 -21.22 0.41
N THR A 120 13.42 -21.81 0.05
CA THR A 120 13.37 -22.87 -0.98
C THR A 120 12.88 -22.28 -2.29
N GLU A 121 13.65 -22.51 -3.36
CA GLU A 121 13.31 -22.22 -4.75
C GLU A 121 13.23 -23.57 -5.48
N GLY A 122 12.02 -23.99 -5.87
CA GLY A 122 11.80 -25.33 -6.40
C GLY A 122 12.15 -26.42 -5.37
N LYS A 123 13.19 -27.22 -5.65
CA LYS A 123 13.70 -28.27 -4.75
C LYS A 123 15.02 -27.90 -4.05
N GLN A 124 15.54 -26.71 -4.30
CA GLN A 124 16.84 -26.30 -3.81
C GLN A 124 16.70 -25.22 -2.74
N ARG A 125 17.40 -25.42 -1.62
CA ARG A 125 17.56 -24.37 -0.62
C ARG A 125 18.57 -23.35 -1.14
N LYS A 126 18.19 -22.08 -1.01
CA LYS A 126 18.97 -20.92 -1.39
C LYS A 126 19.26 -20.08 -0.15
N PHE A 127 20.35 -19.35 -0.22
CA PHE A 127 20.84 -18.47 0.82
C PHE A 127 21.02 -17.06 0.27
N LEU A 128 20.75 -16.10 1.13
CA LEU A 128 21.04 -14.69 0.95
C LEU A 128 21.75 -14.18 2.19
N GLY A 129 22.59 -13.17 2.06
CA GLY A 129 23.20 -12.54 3.21
C GLY A 129 23.55 -11.09 2.95
N VAL A 130 23.70 -10.37 4.06
CA VAL A 130 24.20 -9.01 4.10
C VAL A 130 25.54 -9.02 4.83
N TRP A 131 26.56 -8.46 4.20
CA TRP A 131 27.90 -8.34 4.77
C TRP A 131 28.25 -6.89 4.99
N GLN A 132 28.81 -6.57 6.14
CA GLN A 132 29.31 -5.23 6.46
C GLN A 132 30.83 -5.24 6.53
N SER A 133 31.47 -4.13 6.15
CA SER A 133 32.93 -4.00 6.29
C SER A 133 33.40 -4.01 7.75
N GLY A 134 34.50 -4.72 8.00
CA GLY A 134 35.38 -4.56 9.14
C GLY A 134 36.15 -5.83 9.52
N GLN A 135 36.81 -5.79 10.68
CA GLN A 135 37.95 -6.67 11.00
C GLN A 135 37.80 -7.46 12.31
N ASP A 136 36.68 -7.33 13.00
CA ASP A 136 36.40 -8.12 14.20
C ASP A 136 36.24 -9.61 13.86
N GLU A 137 36.49 -10.46 14.85
CA GLU A 137 36.27 -11.90 14.75
C GLU A 137 34.78 -12.18 14.55
N TYR A 138 34.46 -13.13 13.67
CA TYR A 138 33.09 -13.58 13.42
C TYR A 138 33.09 -15.05 13.03
N GLU A 139 31.94 -15.71 13.21
CA GLU A 139 31.74 -17.13 12.92
C GLU A 139 30.36 -17.36 12.32
N LEU A 140 30.24 -18.45 11.56
CA LEU A 140 29.00 -18.88 10.92
C LEU A 140 28.74 -20.36 11.25
N GLY A 141 27.54 -20.65 11.73
CA GLY A 141 27.05 -21.99 11.99
C GLY A 141 25.90 -22.30 11.04
N LEU A 142 26.00 -23.40 10.29
CA LEU A 142 24.95 -23.84 9.37
C LEU A 142 24.43 -25.20 9.79
N GLU A 143 23.15 -25.45 9.51
CA GLU A 143 22.48 -26.74 9.71
C GLU A 143 22.55 -27.24 11.16
N LEU A 144 22.55 -26.32 12.13
CA LEU A 144 22.61 -26.67 13.55
C LEU A 144 21.29 -27.28 14.00
N GLY A 145 21.34 -28.39 14.72
CA GLY A 145 20.18 -28.93 15.43
C GLY A 145 19.89 -28.17 16.73
N TRP A 146 18.76 -28.49 17.37
CA TRP A 146 18.35 -27.85 18.63
C TRP A 146 19.41 -27.96 19.75
N LYS A 147 20.01 -29.13 19.92
CA LYS A 147 21.07 -29.32 20.94
C LYS A 147 22.35 -28.59 20.58
N ASP A 148 22.66 -28.54 19.28
CA ASP A 148 23.90 -27.98 18.77
C ASP A 148 23.91 -26.46 18.87
N ILE A 149 22.79 -25.78 18.55
CA ILE A 149 22.74 -24.31 18.62
C ILE A 149 22.98 -23.78 20.04
N TYR A 150 22.43 -24.42 21.08
CA TYR A 150 22.70 -24.04 22.47
C TYR A 150 24.14 -24.33 22.91
N ALA A 151 24.69 -25.46 22.48
CA ALA A 151 26.08 -25.81 22.77
C ALA A 151 27.04 -24.82 22.10
N GLU A 152 26.77 -24.48 20.84
CA GLU A 152 27.57 -23.57 20.05
C GLU A 152 27.49 -22.13 20.57
N TRP A 153 26.30 -21.66 20.97
CA TRP A 153 26.15 -20.37 21.64
C TRP A 153 27.04 -20.26 22.88
N LYS A 154 27.10 -21.29 23.74
CA LYS A 154 27.99 -21.32 24.92
C LYS A 154 29.47 -21.35 24.52
N ARG A 155 29.82 -22.14 23.50
CA ARG A 155 31.19 -22.23 22.99
C ARG A 155 31.68 -20.89 22.44
N MET A 156 30.85 -20.21 21.66
CA MET A 156 31.11 -18.88 21.11
C MET A 156 31.21 -17.83 22.20
N ALA A 157 30.35 -17.90 23.22
CA ALA A 157 30.44 -16.99 24.36
C ALA A 157 31.81 -17.03 25.05
N GLY A 158 32.40 -18.23 25.19
CA GLY A 158 33.75 -18.44 25.71
C GLY A 158 34.87 -17.84 24.85
N ARG A 159 34.61 -17.63 23.56
CA ARG A 159 35.51 -16.94 22.60
C ARG A 159 35.26 -15.44 22.50
N LYS A 160 34.40 -14.86 23.36
CA LYS A 160 33.93 -13.47 23.24
C LYS A 160 33.22 -13.19 21.92
N LEU A 161 32.50 -14.18 21.40
CA LEU A 161 31.60 -14.06 20.27
C LEU A 161 30.15 -14.05 20.77
N ARG A 162 29.28 -13.28 20.11
CA ARG A 162 27.87 -13.07 20.43
C ARG A 162 27.03 -13.24 19.18
N LEU A 163 25.85 -13.83 19.32
CA LEU A 163 24.87 -13.90 18.23
C LEU A 163 24.55 -12.49 17.76
N VAL A 164 24.53 -12.29 16.46
CA VAL A 164 24.04 -11.06 15.82
C VAL A 164 22.87 -11.31 14.89
N ASP A 165 22.66 -12.57 14.52
CA ASP A 165 21.61 -13.01 13.60
C ASP A 165 21.40 -14.54 13.75
N ILE A 166 20.16 -15.01 13.68
CA ILE A 166 19.76 -16.42 13.73
C ILE A 166 18.60 -16.69 12.77
N GLU A 167 18.68 -17.78 12.01
CA GLU A 167 17.57 -18.23 11.14
C GLU A 167 17.03 -19.57 11.58
N ALA A 168 15.72 -19.80 11.48
CA ALA A 168 15.11 -21.09 11.68
C ALA A 168 14.38 -21.63 10.44
N TYR A 169 14.76 -22.83 9.99
CA TYR A 169 14.14 -23.44 8.81
C TYR A 169 13.92 -24.94 8.95
N ARG A 170 13.00 -25.48 8.13
CA ARG A 170 12.77 -26.91 8.02
C ARG A 170 13.58 -27.55 6.89
N GLN A 171 14.22 -28.66 7.19
CA GLN A 171 14.86 -29.52 6.19
C GLN A 171 14.63 -30.98 6.55
N GLN A 172 14.08 -31.73 5.59
CA GLN A 172 13.79 -33.17 5.76
C GLN A 172 12.95 -33.50 7.01
N GLY A 173 12.02 -32.62 7.37
CA GLY A 173 11.13 -32.80 8.53
C GLY A 173 11.69 -32.31 9.86
N GLU A 174 12.98 -31.98 9.92
CA GLU A 174 13.65 -31.47 11.13
C GLU A 174 13.83 -29.95 11.07
N VAL A 175 13.84 -29.32 12.25
CA VAL A 175 14.20 -27.91 12.41
C VAL A 175 15.73 -27.81 12.40
N ARG A 176 16.23 -26.81 11.68
CA ARG A 176 17.65 -26.46 11.55
C ARG A 176 17.81 -24.97 11.77
N PHE A 177 18.96 -24.59 12.31
CA PHE A 177 19.32 -23.21 12.58
C PHE A 177 20.54 -22.78 11.76
N ILE A 178 20.53 -21.53 11.33
CA ILE A 178 21.75 -20.77 10.96
C ILE A 178 22.00 -19.81 12.10
N ALA A 179 23.26 -19.57 12.42
CA ALA A 179 23.61 -18.55 13.39
C ALA A 179 24.88 -17.82 12.95
N VAL A 180 24.84 -16.50 13.12
CA VAL A 180 25.95 -15.61 12.83
C VAL A 180 26.44 -15.03 14.15
N TRP A 181 27.73 -15.16 14.41
CA TRP A 181 28.35 -14.58 15.59
C TRP A 181 29.39 -13.53 15.23
N ARG A 182 29.49 -12.50 16.05
CA ARG A 182 30.52 -11.47 15.97
C ARG A 182 31.16 -11.20 17.33
N HIS A 183 32.35 -10.61 17.32
CA HIS A 183 33.04 -10.26 18.54
C HIS A 183 32.21 -9.31 19.40
N GLY A 184 32.01 -9.69 20.65
CA GLY A 184 31.21 -8.95 21.62
C GLY A 184 31.50 -9.42 23.04
N THR A 185 31.69 -8.46 23.94
CA THR A 185 31.94 -8.72 25.37
C THR A 185 30.75 -8.43 26.27
N TYR A 186 29.65 -7.91 25.71
CA TYR A 186 28.42 -7.62 26.43
C TYR A 186 27.71 -8.91 26.91
N GLY A 187 26.83 -8.78 27.91
CA GLY A 187 25.97 -9.88 28.33
C GLY A 187 24.97 -10.24 27.22
N GLN A 188 24.76 -11.54 26.98
CA GLN A 188 23.77 -12.04 26.04
C GLN A 188 23.05 -13.23 26.64
N TYR A 189 21.75 -13.33 26.37
CA TYR A 189 20.90 -14.45 26.75
C TYR A 189 20.31 -15.06 25.49
N PHE A 190 20.22 -16.39 25.42
CA PHE A 190 19.68 -17.11 24.28
C PHE A 190 18.66 -18.13 24.75
N TRP A 191 17.46 -18.11 24.17
CA TRP A 191 16.35 -18.93 24.63
C TRP A 191 15.26 -19.08 23.57
N GLY A 192 14.56 -20.21 23.58
CA GLY A 192 13.47 -20.49 22.66
C GLY A 192 12.82 -21.83 22.87
N GLY A 193 11.99 -22.23 21.89
CA GLY A 193 11.25 -23.50 21.89
C GLY A 193 9.89 -23.38 22.56
N ALA A 194 9.46 -22.15 22.83
CA ALA A 194 8.17 -21.84 23.43
C ALA A 194 7.19 -21.35 22.37
N GLU A 195 5.90 -21.60 22.61
CA GLU A 195 4.82 -20.92 21.90
C GLU A 195 4.76 -19.45 22.30
N TRP A 196 4.04 -18.65 21.50
CA TRP A 196 3.96 -17.20 21.63
C TRP A 196 3.75 -16.71 23.07
N ARG A 197 2.77 -17.29 23.80
CA ARG A 197 2.48 -16.88 25.19
C ARG A 197 3.70 -17.00 26.11
N GLY A 198 4.44 -18.09 25.99
CA GLY A 198 5.65 -18.31 26.80
C GLY A 198 6.78 -17.38 26.34
N PHE A 199 6.93 -17.22 25.03
CA PHE A 199 7.96 -16.34 24.45
C PHE A 199 7.76 -14.87 24.82
N SER A 200 6.53 -14.36 24.68
CA SER A 200 6.18 -12.99 25.02
C SER A 200 6.31 -12.69 26.51
N GLN A 201 6.06 -13.69 27.38
CA GLN A 201 6.34 -13.60 28.81
C GLN A 201 7.84 -13.54 29.09
N LYS A 202 8.65 -14.33 28.37
CA LYS A 202 10.11 -14.32 28.52
C LYS A 202 10.72 -12.99 28.10
N ILE A 203 10.23 -12.37 27.02
CA ILE A 203 10.62 -11.01 26.62
C ILE A 203 10.38 -10.04 27.79
N SER A 204 9.19 -10.07 28.40
CA SER A 204 8.87 -9.20 29.55
C SER A 204 9.73 -9.47 30.78
N GLU A 205 10.06 -10.74 31.04
CA GLU A 205 10.89 -11.17 32.15
C GLU A 205 12.32 -10.64 32.00
N LEU A 206 12.91 -10.80 30.81
CA LEU A 206 14.27 -10.38 30.51
C LEU A 206 14.40 -8.85 30.42
N ALA A 207 13.38 -8.15 29.92
CA ALA A 207 13.35 -6.68 29.94
C ALA A 207 13.49 -6.12 31.37
N LYS A 208 12.85 -6.74 32.37
CA LYS A 208 12.99 -6.37 33.79
C LYS A 208 14.40 -6.63 34.35
N GLN A 209 15.18 -7.46 33.69
CA GLN A 209 16.56 -7.80 34.05
C GLN A 209 17.59 -6.95 33.26
N GLY A 210 17.15 -5.96 32.48
CA GLY A 210 18.04 -5.13 31.66
C GLY A 210 18.55 -5.84 30.39
N LEU A 211 17.75 -6.76 29.85
CA LEU A 211 18.03 -7.49 28.61
C LEU A 211 16.92 -7.20 27.58
N ASN A 212 17.30 -6.84 26.36
CA ASN A 212 16.37 -6.57 25.26
C ASN A 212 16.57 -7.55 24.11
N LEU A 213 15.47 -7.93 23.47
CA LEU A 213 15.49 -8.80 22.28
C LEU A 213 16.19 -8.07 21.13
N TYR A 214 17.00 -8.78 20.35
CA TYR A 214 17.66 -8.20 19.17
C TYR A 214 17.25 -8.86 17.87
N ASP A 215 16.71 -10.09 17.95
CA ASP A 215 16.33 -10.94 16.84
C ASP A 215 15.47 -12.08 17.40
N MET A 216 14.43 -12.47 16.68
CA MET A 216 13.64 -13.66 16.97
C MET A 216 13.22 -14.41 15.71
N GLU A 217 13.18 -15.74 15.80
CA GLU A 217 12.74 -16.58 14.70
C GLU A 217 11.44 -17.31 15.01
N ARG A 218 10.54 -17.38 14.04
CA ARG A 218 9.33 -18.21 14.09
C ARG A 218 9.48 -19.49 13.25
N PHE A 219 9.36 -20.64 13.90
CA PHE A 219 9.45 -21.93 13.21
C PHE A 219 8.36 -22.93 13.63
N ASN A 220 8.07 -23.88 12.74
CA ASN A 220 7.15 -24.97 13.03
C ASN A 220 7.93 -26.16 13.62
N ASP A 221 7.55 -26.62 14.81
CA ASP A 221 7.98 -27.88 15.39
C ASP A 221 6.77 -28.85 15.47
N GLY A 222 6.70 -29.77 14.51
CA GLY A 222 5.47 -30.49 14.21
C GLY A 222 4.38 -29.51 13.77
N GLU A 223 3.23 -29.57 14.44
CA GLU A 223 2.10 -28.65 14.25
C GLU A 223 2.20 -27.38 15.11
N ALA A 224 3.12 -27.35 16.08
CA ALA A 224 3.26 -26.22 16.99
C ALA A 224 4.13 -25.11 16.39
N VAL A 225 3.66 -23.88 16.46
CA VAL A 225 4.45 -22.69 16.14
C VAL A 225 5.28 -22.32 17.37
N LYS A 226 6.60 -22.33 17.23
CA LYS A 226 7.57 -22.02 18.28
C LYS A 226 8.40 -20.80 17.89
N TYR A 227 8.95 -20.16 18.92
CA TYR A 227 9.80 -18.98 18.79
C TYR A 227 11.15 -19.22 19.48
N ILE A 228 12.21 -18.65 18.92
CA ILE A 228 13.55 -18.59 19.49
C ILE A 228 14.11 -17.19 19.30
N GLY A 229 15.05 -16.76 20.12
CA GLY A 229 15.69 -15.46 19.93
C GLY A 229 16.85 -15.27 20.88
N PHE A 230 17.53 -14.14 20.73
CA PHE A 230 18.57 -13.72 21.67
C PHE A 230 18.35 -12.29 22.16
N TRP A 231 18.80 -12.05 23.39
CA TRP A 231 18.70 -10.77 24.07
C TRP A 231 20.09 -10.29 24.43
N ASN A 232 20.36 -9.00 24.23
CA ASN A 232 21.61 -8.38 24.67
C ASN A 232 21.37 -7.54 25.92
N GLN A 233 22.44 -7.32 26.69
CA GLN A 233 22.44 -6.40 27.82
C GLN A 233 22.22 -4.97 27.33
N ASP A 234 20.96 -4.57 27.36
CA ASP A 234 20.47 -3.28 26.92
C ASP A 234 19.15 -3.02 27.67
N SER A 235 19.11 -1.91 28.39
CA SER A 235 17.95 -1.46 29.18
C SER A 235 17.14 -0.36 28.49
N SER A 236 17.36 -0.13 27.19
CA SER A 236 16.57 0.78 26.38
C SER A 236 15.09 0.41 26.43
N LYS A 237 14.18 1.40 26.32
CA LYS A 237 12.75 1.07 26.22
C LYS A 237 12.50 0.27 24.95
N SER A 238 11.60 -0.68 25.02
CA SER A 238 11.29 -1.55 23.88
C SER A 238 9.82 -1.57 23.53
N TYR A 239 9.51 -1.93 22.29
CA TYR A 239 8.14 -2.11 21.82
C TYR A 239 8.07 -3.31 20.90
N LEU A 240 7.05 -4.15 21.09
CA LEU A 240 6.77 -5.33 20.28
C LEU A 240 5.40 -5.16 19.61
N TRP A 241 5.34 -5.34 18.30
CA TRP A 241 4.11 -5.30 17.52
C TRP A 241 3.99 -6.60 16.73
N HIS A 242 3.11 -7.49 17.18
CA HIS A 242 3.10 -8.88 16.75
C HIS A 242 1.86 -9.24 15.95
N GLU A 243 2.06 -10.08 14.94
CA GLU A 243 1.00 -10.72 14.14
C GLU A 243 0.03 -9.72 13.53
N VAL A 244 0.60 -8.74 12.83
CA VAL A 244 -0.18 -7.70 12.18
C VAL A 244 -0.06 -7.73 10.68
N ASP A 245 -1.10 -7.25 10.00
CA ASP A 245 -0.97 -6.99 8.58
C ASP A 245 0.10 -5.94 8.29
N ARG A 246 0.51 -5.93 7.02
CA ARG A 246 1.45 -4.96 6.45
C ARG A 246 1.15 -3.50 6.84
N GLU A 247 -0.12 -3.16 6.89
CA GLU A 247 -0.58 -1.79 7.02
C GLU A 247 -0.49 -1.30 8.46
N SER A 248 -0.88 -2.16 9.39
CA SER A 248 -0.72 -1.98 10.82
C SER A 248 0.77 -1.92 11.19
N PHE A 249 1.60 -2.78 10.57
CA PHE A 249 3.05 -2.73 10.74
C PHE A 249 3.66 -1.40 10.29
N LEU A 250 3.38 -0.97 9.05
CA LEU A 250 3.91 0.29 8.49
C LEU A 250 3.45 1.52 9.30
N ALA A 251 2.18 1.55 9.71
CA ALA A 251 1.66 2.63 10.56
C ALA A 251 2.35 2.63 11.94
N LYS A 252 2.61 1.45 12.50
CA LYS A 252 3.28 1.33 13.80
C LYS A 252 4.75 1.77 13.72
N TRP A 253 5.49 1.30 12.72
CA TRP A 253 6.87 1.70 12.49
C TRP A 253 7.02 3.23 12.47
N GLN A 254 6.18 3.90 11.68
CA GLN A 254 6.21 5.36 11.55
C GLN A 254 5.83 6.06 12.88
N GLN A 255 4.87 5.51 13.63
CA GLN A 255 4.54 6.01 14.97
C GLN A 255 5.74 5.93 15.93
N LEU A 256 6.42 4.78 15.94
CA LEU A 256 7.54 4.50 16.84
C LEU A 256 8.80 5.28 16.45
N LYS A 257 9.07 5.43 15.15
CA LYS A 257 10.15 6.28 14.62
C LYS A 257 10.11 7.70 15.20
N ARG A 258 8.94 8.34 15.29
CA ARG A 258 8.77 9.67 15.91
C ARG A 258 9.03 9.72 17.41
N ARG A 259 8.91 8.58 18.08
CA ARG A 259 9.21 8.46 19.51
C ARG A 259 10.70 8.20 19.77
N GLY A 260 11.53 8.28 18.73
CA GLY A 260 12.94 7.90 18.84
C GLY A 260 13.10 6.41 19.10
N MET A 261 12.26 5.58 18.47
CA MET A 261 12.39 4.13 18.50
C MET A 261 12.92 3.67 17.14
N GLN A 262 13.92 2.79 17.17
CA GLN A 262 14.54 2.17 16.02
C GLN A 262 14.00 0.75 15.86
N LEU A 263 13.62 0.37 14.63
CA LEU A 263 13.33 -1.04 14.33
C LEU A 263 14.66 -1.79 14.39
N VAL A 264 14.73 -2.80 15.26
CA VAL A 264 15.92 -3.63 15.40
C VAL A 264 15.77 -4.98 14.70
N ASP A 265 14.54 -5.46 14.57
CA ASP A 265 14.22 -6.80 14.09
C ASP A 265 12.79 -6.84 13.51
N VAL A 266 12.59 -7.67 12.48
CA VAL A 266 11.29 -7.81 11.81
C VAL A 266 11.06 -9.19 11.21
N GLU A 267 10.10 -9.91 11.77
CA GLU A 267 9.69 -11.20 11.22
C GLU A 267 8.55 -11.10 10.23
N THR A 268 8.59 -11.95 9.19
CA THR A 268 7.48 -12.12 8.25
C THR A 268 6.98 -13.57 8.20
N TYR A 269 5.66 -13.78 8.13
CA TYR A 269 5.10 -15.14 8.00
C TYR A 269 3.87 -15.24 7.09
N PRO A 270 3.69 -16.41 6.43
CA PRO A 270 2.56 -16.65 5.56
C PRO A 270 1.28 -16.80 6.40
N ALA A 271 0.31 -15.94 6.12
CA ALA A 271 -1.00 -15.82 6.75
C ALA A 271 -1.07 -14.83 7.93
N CYS A 272 -1.91 -13.83 7.72
CA CYS A 272 -2.44 -12.93 8.72
C CYS A 272 -3.72 -13.56 9.30
N PRO A 273 -3.73 -13.99 10.58
CA PRO A 273 -4.89 -14.65 11.18
C PRO A 273 -6.07 -13.70 11.34
N GLU A 274 -7.27 -14.22 11.59
CA GLU A 274 -8.47 -13.41 11.75
C GLU A 274 -8.29 -12.32 12.83
N GLY A 275 -8.42 -11.05 12.43
CA GLY A 275 -8.29 -9.89 13.31
C GLY A 275 -6.90 -9.25 13.44
N CYS A 276 -5.89 -9.75 12.71
CA CYS A 276 -4.57 -9.12 12.54
C CYS A 276 -4.60 -7.83 11.68
N ASP A 277 -5.73 -7.59 11.01
CA ASP A 277 -5.89 -6.57 9.99
C ASP A 277 -6.11 -5.17 10.58
N ASN A 278 -5.64 -4.14 9.88
CA ASN A 278 -5.83 -2.75 10.25
C ASN A 278 -7.30 -2.36 10.09
N ARG A 279 -7.99 -2.21 11.22
CA ARG A 279 -9.45 -2.01 11.28
C ARG A 279 -9.87 -0.57 11.02
N ILE A 280 -9.63 -0.05 9.82
CA ILE A 280 -10.22 1.22 9.40
C ILE A 280 -11.64 0.98 8.94
N VAL A 281 -12.60 1.31 9.80
CA VAL A 281 -14.02 1.15 9.48
C VAL A 281 -14.43 2.15 8.40
N ALA A 282 -14.85 1.65 7.24
CA ALA A 282 -15.54 2.43 6.22
C ALA A 282 -17.04 2.52 6.59
N PRO A 283 -17.60 3.73 6.76
CA PRO A 283 -18.97 3.88 7.26
C PRO A 283 -20.04 3.51 6.22
N THR A 284 -19.72 3.57 4.93
CA THR A 284 -20.65 3.34 3.81
C THR A 284 -20.02 2.48 2.72
N ASP A 285 -20.84 1.88 1.86
CA ASP A 285 -20.41 1.27 0.61
C ASP A 285 -20.55 2.29 -0.52
N PHE A 286 -19.60 2.31 -1.44
CA PHE A 286 -19.67 3.11 -2.66
C PHE A 286 -19.15 2.31 -3.85
N ALA A 287 -19.91 2.34 -4.93
CA ALA A 287 -19.45 1.86 -6.21
C ALA A 287 -19.96 2.75 -7.35
N LEU A 288 -19.07 3.04 -8.29
CA LEU A 288 -19.38 3.78 -9.50
C LEU A 288 -19.61 2.82 -10.67
N ARG A 289 -20.75 2.95 -11.32
CA ARG A 289 -21.08 2.26 -12.57
C ARG A 289 -21.64 3.26 -13.57
N LEU A 290 -20.88 3.55 -14.61
CA LEU A 290 -21.30 4.46 -15.65
C LEU A 290 -22.31 3.77 -16.57
N LYS A 291 -23.33 4.51 -17.01
CA LYS A 291 -24.30 4.00 -17.98
C LYS A 291 -23.59 3.50 -19.25
N ASN A 292 -23.95 2.30 -19.72
CA ASN A 292 -23.36 1.65 -20.89
C ASN A 292 -21.84 1.39 -20.80
N HIS A 293 -21.26 1.43 -19.60
CA HIS A 293 -19.89 0.97 -19.33
C HIS A 293 -19.94 -0.30 -18.48
N ARG A 294 -19.19 -1.33 -18.86
CA ARG A 294 -19.26 -2.64 -18.20
C ARG A 294 -18.52 -2.68 -16.86
N THR A 295 -17.61 -1.75 -16.62
CA THR A 295 -16.76 -1.76 -15.43
C THR A 295 -17.48 -1.19 -14.21
N LEU A 296 -17.43 -1.94 -13.11
CA LEU A 296 -17.80 -1.50 -11.78
C LEU A 296 -16.54 -1.07 -11.02
N TYR A 297 -16.51 0.17 -10.57
CA TYR A 297 -15.41 0.71 -9.77
C TYR A 297 -15.84 0.76 -8.31
N ARG A 298 -15.23 -0.05 -7.44
CA ARG A 298 -15.64 -0.20 -6.04
C ARG A 298 -14.75 0.62 -5.11
N GLN A 299 -15.29 1.05 -3.99
CA GLN A 299 -14.46 1.45 -2.86
C GLN A 299 -13.54 0.28 -2.45
N PRO A 300 -12.29 0.53 -2.06
CA PRO A 300 -11.35 -0.50 -1.62
C PRO A 300 -11.74 -0.93 -0.20
N VAL A 301 -12.80 -1.71 -0.04
CA VAL A 301 -13.26 -2.23 1.26
C VAL A 301 -13.47 -3.73 1.24
N LYS A 302 -13.12 -4.39 2.36
CA LYS A 302 -13.47 -5.78 2.66
C LYS A 302 -14.63 -5.82 3.64
N LEU A 303 -15.54 -6.77 3.45
CA LEU A 303 -16.62 -7.08 4.40
C LEU A 303 -16.17 -8.25 5.28
N ILE A 304 -16.09 -8.02 6.58
CA ILE A 304 -15.74 -9.05 7.58
C ILE A 304 -16.76 -8.93 8.71
N GLU A 305 -17.47 -10.02 9.01
CA GLU A 305 -18.50 -10.07 10.08
C GLU A 305 -19.53 -8.93 10.05
N GLY A 306 -19.92 -8.48 8.85
CA GLY A 306 -20.88 -7.39 8.66
C GLY A 306 -20.31 -5.97 8.79
N GLN A 307 -19.01 -5.84 9.11
CA GLN A 307 -18.29 -4.57 9.18
C GLN A 307 -17.42 -4.37 7.92
N ARG A 308 -17.28 -3.11 7.48
CA ARG A 308 -16.48 -2.73 6.30
C ARG A 308 -15.12 -2.20 6.71
N TYR A 309 -14.06 -2.72 6.12
CA TYR A 309 -12.68 -2.35 6.41
C TYR A 309 -11.96 -1.85 5.16
N ALA A 310 -11.26 -0.72 5.23
CA ALA A 310 -10.49 -0.23 4.08
C ALA A 310 -9.33 -1.17 3.74
N ASP A 311 -9.22 -1.57 2.48
CA ASP A 311 -8.12 -2.37 1.94
C ASP A 311 -7.00 -1.45 1.45
N LEU A 312 -6.00 -1.19 2.29
CA LEU A 312 -4.92 -0.26 1.90
C LEU A 312 -3.95 -0.90 0.89
N ALA A 313 -3.88 -2.23 0.74
CA ALA A 313 -3.07 -2.86 -0.30
C ALA A 313 -3.64 -2.57 -1.71
N ALA A 314 -4.97 -2.41 -1.81
CA ALA A 314 -5.64 -1.92 -3.01
C ALA A 314 -5.26 -0.47 -3.39
N ILE A 315 -4.88 0.38 -2.42
CA ILE A 315 -4.60 1.81 -2.65
C ILE A 315 -3.12 2.21 -2.52
N THR A 316 -2.26 1.37 -1.95
CA THR A 316 -0.84 1.67 -1.77
C THR A 316 -0.09 1.51 -3.08
N TYR A 317 0.58 2.58 -3.50
CA TYR A 317 1.34 2.61 -4.74
C TYR A 317 2.41 3.71 -4.69
N SER A 318 3.66 3.32 -4.94
CA SER A 318 4.86 4.15 -4.69
C SER A 318 5.33 5.00 -5.87
N ALA A 319 4.60 5.06 -6.98
CA ALA A 319 5.01 5.80 -8.17
C ALA A 319 4.11 7.01 -8.44
N ARG A 320 4.74 8.14 -8.74
CA ARG A 320 4.04 9.31 -9.30
C ARG A 320 3.60 9.00 -10.72
N LEU A 321 2.35 8.56 -10.88
CA LEU A 321 1.77 8.23 -12.18
C LEU A 321 1.00 9.39 -12.82
N LEU A 322 0.45 10.28 -12.00
CA LEU A 322 -0.58 11.22 -12.41
C LEU A 322 -0.16 12.67 -12.16
N TYR A 323 -0.58 13.55 -13.06
CA TYR A 323 -0.32 14.98 -13.06
C TYR A 323 -1.63 15.75 -12.95
N LEU A 324 -1.57 17.00 -12.48
CA LEU A 324 -2.76 17.85 -12.41
C LEU A 324 -3.45 17.95 -13.78
N PRO A 325 -4.79 17.84 -13.82
CA PRO A 325 -5.56 17.82 -15.07
C PRO A 325 -5.76 19.21 -15.68
N PHE A 326 -4.89 20.16 -15.37
CA PHE A 326 -4.94 21.54 -15.84
C PHE A 326 -3.58 22.22 -15.63
N ALA A 327 -3.37 23.33 -16.34
CA ALA A 327 -2.25 24.22 -16.04
C ALA A 327 -2.45 24.83 -14.65
N THR A 328 -1.42 24.80 -13.82
CA THR A 328 -1.45 25.37 -12.46
C THR A 328 -1.64 26.89 -12.54
N THR A 329 -2.70 27.37 -11.88
CA THR A 329 -2.99 28.80 -11.72
C THR A 329 -3.49 29.04 -10.30
N THR A 330 -3.37 30.28 -9.80
CA THR A 330 -3.88 30.67 -8.48
C THR A 330 -5.41 30.69 -8.40
N GLN A 331 -6.10 30.55 -9.53
CA GLN A 331 -7.56 30.66 -9.63
C GLN A 331 -8.27 29.31 -9.57
N LEU A 332 -7.55 28.20 -9.76
CA LEU A 332 -8.10 26.85 -9.62
C LEU A 332 -7.87 26.31 -8.21
N ARG A 333 -8.92 25.77 -7.61
CA ARG A 333 -8.91 25.26 -6.24
C ARG A 333 -9.42 23.83 -6.18
N LEU A 334 -8.87 23.08 -5.23
CA LEU A 334 -9.46 21.83 -4.76
C LEU A 334 -10.77 22.17 -4.04
N SER A 335 -11.90 21.79 -4.63
CA SER A 335 -13.23 22.04 -4.07
C SER A 335 -13.67 20.92 -3.13
N ARG A 336 -13.37 19.67 -3.48
CA ARG A 336 -13.60 18.49 -2.64
C ARG A 336 -12.46 17.48 -2.84
N SER A 337 -12.03 16.89 -1.75
CA SER A 337 -11.03 15.82 -1.68
C SER A 337 -11.70 14.46 -1.55
N TRP A 338 -10.92 13.38 -1.71
CA TRP A 338 -11.38 11.99 -1.59
C TRP A 338 -12.12 11.70 -0.28
N VAL A 339 -11.62 12.25 0.83
CA VAL A 339 -12.28 12.25 2.15
C VAL A 339 -12.29 13.69 2.69
N GLN A 340 -13.41 14.09 3.30
CA GLN A 340 -13.58 15.37 3.97
C GLN A 340 -14.20 15.15 5.37
N GLY A 341 -13.37 15.20 6.42
CA GLY A 341 -13.84 14.88 7.76
C GLY A 341 -14.22 13.40 7.84
N THR A 342 -15.49 13.10 8.06
CA THR A 342 -16.04 11.72 8.02
C THR A 342 -16.75 11.39 6.69
N ASP A 343 -16.85 12.35 5.76
CA ASP A 343 -17.52 12.19 4.46
C ASP A 343 -16.56 11.57 3.44
N TRP A 344 -16.94 10.43 2.85
CA TRP A 344 -16.18 9.75 1.80
C TRP A 344 -16.74 10.15 0.42
N HIS A 345 -15.98 10.98 -0.30
CA HIS A 345 -16.37 11.53 -1.60
C HIS A 345 -15.91 10.65 -2.77
N HIS A 346 -14.89 9.81 -2.57
CA HIS A 346 -14.36 8.82 -3.54
C HIS A 346 -13.89 9.40 -4.88
N SER A 347 -13.68 10.71 -4.95
CA SER A 347 -13.24 11.41 -6.14
C SER A 347 -12.55 12.71 -5.73
N ILE A 348 -12.04 13.46 -6.70
CA ILE A 348 -11.46 14.78 -6.50
C ILE A 348 -12.24 15.77 -7.35
N THR A 349 -12.65 16.88 -6.75
CA THR A 349 -13.35 17.94 -7.48
C THR A 349 -12.49 19.20 -7.53
N TYR A 350 -12.27 19.71 -8.74
CA TYR A 350 -11.64 21.00 -8.97
C TYR A 350 -12.64 22.01 -9.54
N ALA A 351 -12.54 23.25 -9.08
CA ALA A 351 -13.37 24.37 -9.53
C ALA A 351 -12.55 25.66 -9.61
N HIS A 352 -13.03 26.61 -10.39
CA HIS A 352 -12.45 27.94 -10.48
C HIS A 352 -13.00 28.85 -9.37
N SER A 353 -12.17 29.69 -8.76
CA SER A 353 -12.56 30.62 -7.67
C SER A 353 -13.66 31.60 -8.11
N GLN A 354 -13.58 32.08 -9.35
CA GLN A 354 -14.59 32.93 -9.99
C GLN A 354 -15.75 32.15 -10.66
N GLN A 355 -15.92 30.85 -10.36
CA GLN A 355 -17.02 30.04 -10.89
C GLN A 355 -17.06 29.97 -12.44
N LYS A 356 -15.90 30.02 -13.10
CA LYS A 356 -15.75 29.91 -14.55
C LYS A 356 -15.38 28.49 -14.98
N SER A 357 -15.72 28.15 -16.22
CA SER A 357 -15.20 26.96 -16.90
C SER A 357 -13.70 27.08 -17.16
N PHE A 358 -13.00 25.95 -17.24
CA PHE A 358 -11.56 25.86 -17.50
C PHE A 358 -11.25 24.57 -18.28
N GLN A 359 -10.09 24.53 -18.93
CA GLN A 359 -9.64 23.36 -19.69
C GLN A 359 -9.30 22.21 -18.76
N VAL A 360 -9.82 21.02 -19.08
CA VAL A 360 -9.48 19.75 -18.44
C VAL A 360 -8.55 18.97 -19.36
N ARG A 361 -7.47 18.44 -18.81
CA ARG A 361 -6.36 17.81 -19.52
C ARG A 361 -6.07 16.41 -18.98
N ALA A 362 -5.48 15.56 -19.82
CA ALA A 362 -5.12 14.20 -19.46
C ALA A 362 -4.07 14.19 -18.34
N MET A 363 -4.39 13.51 -17.25
CA MET A 363 -3.49 13.41 -16.09
C MET A 363 -2.26 12.52 -16.34
N ALA A 364 -2.32 11.66 -17.35
CA ALA A 364 -1.21 10.82 -17.79
C ALA A 364 -1.43 10.36 -19.24
N GLU A 365 -0.39 9.84 -19.88
CA GLU A 365 -0.52 9.15 -21.16
C GLU A 365 -1.54 8.01 -21.03
N GLY A 366 -2.48 7.91 -21.97
CA GLY A 366 -3.53 6.90 -21.90
C GLY A 366 -4.41 6.83 -23.14
N ARG A 367 -5.27 5.81 -23.16
CA ARG A 367 -6.21 5.54 -24.26
C ARG A 367 -7.65 5.73 -23.80
N LEU A 368 -8.48 6.37 -24.61
CA LEU A 368 -9.92 6.51 -24.33
C LEU A 368 -10.62 5.14 -24.40
N VAL A 369 -11.19 4.70 -23.29
CA VAL A 369 -11.95 3.43 -23.20
C VAL A 369 -13.44 3.65 -23.03
N TYR A 370 -13.87 4.86 -22.64
CA TYR A 370 -15.27 5.25 -22.60
C TYR A 370 -15.43 6.75 -22.83
N ALA A 371 -16.44 7.13 -23.59
CA ALA A 371 -16.93 8.49 -23.71
C ALA A 371 -18.45 8.46 -23.87
N GLY A 372 -19.18 9.15 -23.01
CA GLY A 372 -20.64 9.13 -23.06
C GLY A 372 -21.31 10.02 -22.03
N TRP A 373 -22.64 10.07 -22.08
CA TRP A 373 -23.46 10.76 -21.11
C TRP A 373 -23.98 9.79 -20.05
N ASP A 374 -23.59 10.01 -18.81
CA ASP A 374 -24.20 9.36 -17.66
C ASP A 374 -25.26 10.28 -17.05
N PRO A 375 -26.45 9.77 -16.66
CA PRO A 375 -27.51 10.61 -16.10
C PRO A 375 -27.09 11.46 -14.89
N PHE A 376 -26.23 10.92 -14.02
CA PHE A 376 -25.75 11.62 -12.83
C PHE A 376 -24.45 12.37 -13.10
N MET A 377 -23.52 11.75 -13.84
CA MET A 377 -22.17 12.31 -14.06
C MET A 377 -22.07 13.25 -15.26
N GLY A 378 -23.08 13.32 -16.13
CA GLY A 378 -23.06 14.15 -17.34
C GLY A 378 -22.08 13.61 -18.38
N ASN A 379 -21.47 14.51 -19.17
CA ASN A 379 -20.43 14.08 -20.10
C ASN A 379 -19.24 13.51 -19.32
N THR A 380 -18.93 12.25 -19.60
CA THR A 380 -17.93 11.48 -18.87
C THR A 380 -16.94 10.82 -19.82
N LEU A 381 -15.65 10.91 -19.50
CA LEU A 381 -14.56 10.25 -20.21
C LEU A 381 -13.82 9.30 -19.27
N VAL A 382 -13.44 8.13 -19.77
CA VAL A 382 -12.54 7.20 -19.06
C VAL A 382 -11.30 6.97 -19.91
N LEU A 383 -10.13 7.24 -19.33
CA LEU A 383 -8.83 6.91 -19.91
C LEU A 383 -8.23 5.71 -19.20
N SER A 384 -7.70 4.76 -19.97
CA SER A 384 -6.85 3.64 -19.53
C SER A 384 -5.38 4.05 -19.58
N HIS A 385 -4.63 3.71 -18.54
CA HIS A 385 -3.20 3.95 -18.41
C HIS A 385 -2.45 2.63 -18.21
N ASP A 386 -1.41 2.43 -19.00
CA ASP A 386 -0.48 1.31 -18.84
C ASP A 386 0.58 1.69 -17.78
N HIS A 387 1.05 0.73 -16.99
CA HIS A 387 2.08 0.99 -15.98
C HIS A 387 2.96 -0.23 -15.68
N ARG A 388 4.30 -0.05 -15.61
CA ARG A 388 5.30 -1.10 -15.32
C ARG A 388 5.02 -2.42 -16.06
N GLY A 389 4.80 -2.34 -17.38
CA GLY A 389 4.52 -3.50 -18.23
C GLY A 389 3.09 -4.04 -18.15
N ARG A 390 2.26 -3.60 -17.20
CA ARG A 390 0.84 -3.99 -17.11
C ARG A 390 -0.02 -3.05 -17.95
N LYS A 391 -0.78 -3.62 -18.90
CA LYS A 391 -1.77 -2.89 -19.71
C LYS A 391 -3.02 -2.56 -18.90
N ASP A 392 -3.60 -1.37 -19.13
CA ASP A 392 -4.85 -0.91 -18.47
C ASP A 392 -4.81 -1.17 -16.95
N ALA A 393 -3.71 -0.73 -16.34
CA ALA A 393 -3.41 -0.89 -14.92
C ALA A 393 -4.15 0.14 -14.07
N PHE A 394 -4.36 1.35 -14.62
CA PHE A 394 -5.07 2.43 -13.98
C PHE A 394 -6.08 3.05 -14.93
N ARG A 395 -7.11 3.67 -14.38
CA ARG A 395 -8.07 4.47 -15.14
C ARG A 395 -8.35 5.80 -14.45
N THR A 396 -8.42 6.86 -15.24
CA THR A 396 -8.91 8.17 -14.79
C THR A 396 -10.28 8.43 -15.42
N ILE A 397 -11.24 8.90 -14.62
CA ILE A 397 -12.65 9.09 -15.00
C ILE A 397 -12.99 10.56 -14.77
N TYR A 398 -13.24 11.32 -15.83
CA TYR A 398 -13.52 12.76 -15.77
C TYR A 398 -15.00 12.98 -16.02
N THR A 399 -15.70 13.64 -15.10
CA THR A 399 -17.15 13.86 -15.16
C THR A 399 -17.50 15.34 -15.28
N HIS A 400 -18.78 15.61 -15.51
CA HIS A 400 -19.39 16.94 -15.60
C HIS A 400 -18.86 17.82 -16.74
N LEU A 401 -18.19 17.24 -17.74
CA LEU A 401 -17.60 17.99 -18.82
C LEU A 401 -18.67 18.67 -19.70
N ARG A 402 -18.27 19.70 -20.43
CA ARG A 402 -19.09 20.33 -21.48
C ARG A 402 -18.84 19.69 -22.83
N ASN A 403 -19.89 19.56 -23.63
CA ASN A 403 -19.80 19.13 -25.02
C ASN A 403 -20.83 19.84 -25.89
N ALA A 404 -20.65 21.15 -26.04
CA ALA A 404 -21.56 22.11 -26.69
C ALA A 404 -22.93 22.28 -25.96
N PRO A 405 -23.40 23.53 -25.78
CA PRO A 405 -24.60 23.83 -24.99
C PRO A 405 -25.86 23.08 -25.41
N GLN A 406 -26.14 23.03 -26.72
CA GLN A 406 -27.36 22.40 -27.22
C GLN A 406 -27.34 20.89 -27.02
N ASN A 407 -26.22 20.24 -27.38
CA ASN A 407 -26.06 18.81 -27.14
C ASN A 407 -26.20 18.48 -25.65
N ASP A 408 -25.56 19.26 -24.76
CA ASP A 408 -25.65 18.99 -23.32
C ASP A 408 -27.08 19.16 -22.78
N CYS A 409 -27.81 20.16 -23.25
CA CYS A 409 -29.21 20.36 -22.91
C CYS A 409 -30.11 19.22 -23.43
N ASP A 410 -29.90 18.76 -24.67
CA ASP A 410 -30.60 17.61 -25.24
C ASP A 410 -30.36 16.34 -24.41
N LYS A 411 -29.11 16.08 -24.04
CA LYS A 411 -28.76 14.93 -23.22
C LYS A 411 -29.37 15.01 -21.81
N ALA A 412 -29.45 16.20 -21.22
CA ALA A 412 -30.10 16.41 -19.93
C ALA A 412 -31.58 15.98 -19.95
N TRP A 413 -32.34 16.41 -20.97
CA TRP A 413 -33.74 16.02 -21.12
C TRP A 413 -33.93 14.56 -21.54
N THR A 414 -33.02 14.02 -22.36
CA THR A 414 -33.13 12.66 -22.91
C THR A 414 -32.70 11.59 -21.91
N TYR A 415 -31.68 11.86 -21.09
CA TYR A 415 -31.06 10.83 -20.24
C TYR A 415 -31.11 11.14 -18.75
N THR A 416 -30.92 12.40 -18.34
CA THR A 416 -30.90 12.75 -16.92
C THR A 416 -32.31 12.86 -16.35
N VAL A 417 -33.18 13.66 -16.96
CA VAL A 417 -34.56 13.84 -16.46
C VAL A 417 -35.31 12.50 -16.34
N PRO A 418 -35.22 11.55 -17.29
CA PRO A 418 -35.87 10.24 -17.16
C PRO A 418 -35.30 9.33 -16.07
N ALA A 419 -34.02 9.48 -15.72
CA ALA A 419 -33.36 8.65 -14.71
C ALA A 419 -33.62 9.10 -13.27
N LEU A 420 -34.04 10.36 -13.07
CA LEU A 420 -34.33 10.92 -11.75
C LEU A 420 -35.80 10.70 -11.35
N GLN A 421 -36.03 10.60 -10.04
CA GLN A 421 -37.37 10.46 -9.45
C GLN A 421 -37.59 11.50 -8.33
N GLY A 422 -38.86 11.72 -7.98
CA GLY A 422 -39.26 12.52 -6.82
C GLY A 422 -38.66 13.93 -6.79
N PRO A 423 -38.24 14.42 -5.60
CA PRO A 423 -37.67 15.76 -5.43
C PRO A 423 -36.46 16.04 -6.32
N ALA A 424 -35.56 15.06 -6.51
CA ALA A 424 -34.36 15.22 -7.32
C ALA A 424 -34.70 15.58 -8.78
N ARG A 425 -35.72 14.92 -9.36
CA ARG A 425 -36.20 15.22 -10.71
C ARG A 425 -36.76 16.64 -10.81
N LYS A 426 -37.57 17.04 -9.82
CA LYS A 426 -38.18 18.37 -9.76
C LYS A 426 -37.12 19.47 -9.67
N THR A 427 -36.14 19.30 -8.77
CA THR A 427 -35.02 20.24 -8.61
C THR A 427 -34.20 20.35 -9.88
N TYR A 428 -33.87 19.23 -10.53
CA TYR A 428 -33.11 19.26 -11.78
C TYR A 428 -33.88 19.97 -12.90
N MET A 429 -35.17 19.68 -13.08
CA MET A 429 -36.00 20.35 -14.07
C MET A 429 -36.16 21.86 -13.79
N GLN A 430 -36.25 22.27 -12.53
CA GLN A 430 -36.25 23.69 -12.16
C GLN A 430 -34.95 24.37 -12.54
N TYR A 431 -33.81 23.72 -12.28
CA TYR A 431 -32.51 24.19 -12.74
C TYR A 431 -32.46 24.33 -14.27
N LEU A 432 -32.89 23.31 -15.02
CA LEU A 432 -32.91 23.36 -16.50
C LEU A 432 -33.72 24.55 -17.02
N LYS A 433 -34.89 24.82 -16.44
CA LYS A 433 -35.71 25.99 -16.77
C LYS A 433 -34.99 27.30 -16.43
N GLY A 434 -34.40 27.39 -15.23
CA GLY A 434 -33.71 28.60 -14.75
C GLY A 434 -32.48 28.99 -15.59
N CYS A 435 -31.81 28.02 -16.22
CA CYS A 435 -30.68 28.26 -17.12
C CYS A 435 -31.07 28.27 -18.61
N GLY A 436 -32.38 28.34 -18.90
CA GLY A 436 -32.95 28.43 -20.26
C GLY A 436 -32.83 27.17 -21.11
N CYS A 437 -32.48 26.03 -20.51
CA CYS A 437 -32.52 24.70 -21.13
C CYS A 437 -33.93 24.10 -21.03
N THR A 438 -34.86 24.65 -21.79
CA THR A 438 -36.23 24.14 -21.87
C THR A 438 -36.30 22.83 -22.67
N GLN A 439 -37.33 22.03 -22.42
CA GLN A 439 -37.53 20.75 -23.09
C GLN A 439 -37.75 20.93 -24.60
N ASP A 440 -38.47 21.99 -24.98
CA ASP A 440 -38.70 22.39 -26.36
C ASP A 440 -37.46 23.13 -26.91
N PRO A 441 -36.71 22.55 -27.86
CA PRO A 441 -35.50 23.16 -28.40
C PRO A 441 -35.72 24.56 -28.98
N ALA A 442 -36.90 24.84 -29.54
CA ALA A 442 -37.22 26.14 -30.14
C ALA A 442 -37.36 27.27 -29.10
N LYS A 443 -37.58 26.92 -27.82
CA LYS A 443 -37.76 27.87 -26.71
C LYS A 443 -36.51 28.00 -25.84
N ARG A 444 -35.37 27.47 -26.27
CA ARG A 444 -34.14 27.49 -25.46
C ARG A 444 -33.44 28.84 -25.55
N GLN A 445 -33.02 29.34 -24.40
CA GLN A 445 -32.16 30.51 -24.25
C GLN A 445 -31.04 30.15 -23.28
N LEU A 446 -30.10 29.32 -23.76
CA LEU A 446 -29.11 28.67 -22.90
C LEU A 446 -28.17 29.70 -22.28
N SER A 447 -28.11 29.72 -20.95
CA SER A 447 -27.16 30.53 -20.19
C SER A 447 -25.72 30.12 -20.51
N GLU A 448 -24.91 31.06 -21.02
CA GLU A 448 -23.49 30.82 -21.28
C GLU A 448 -22.70 30.53 -19.99
N ALA A 449 -23.08 31.15 -18.87
CA ALA A 449 -22.48 30.86 -17.57
C ALA A 449 -22.61 29.38 -17.22
N GLN A 450 -23.78 28.80 -17.49
CA GLN A 450 -24.11 27.43 -17.12
C GLN A 450 -23.66 26.39 -18.16
N TRP A 451 -23.97 26.63 -19.44
CA TRP A 451 -23.77 25.68 -20.53
C TRP A 451 -22.52 25.97 -21.39
N GLY A 452 -21.95 27.16 -21.25
CA GLY A 452 -20.79 27.60 -22.04
C GLY A 452 -21.16 28.06 -23.46
N SER A 453 -20.15 28.16 -24.32
CA SER A 453 -20.29 28.47 -25.74
C SER A 453 -20.10 27.23 -26.60
N SER A 454 -20.39 27.35 -27.90
CA SER A 454 -20.18 26.29 -28.91
C SER A 454 -18.73 25.84 -29.06
N ARG A 455 -17.76 26.57 -28.49
CA ARG A 455 -16.33 26.19 -28.47
C ARG A 455 -15.98 25.20 -27.37
N HIS A 456 -16.83 25.04 -26.36
CA HIS A 456 -16.61 24.09 -25.26
C HIS A 456 -17.05 22.68 -25.69
N ILE A 457 -16.22 22.04 -26.52
CA ILE A 457 -16.45 20.70 -27.05
C ILE A 457 -15.44 19.69 -26.49
N ILE A 458 -15.83 18.42 -26.48
CA ILE A 458 -14.90 17.30 -26.29
C ILE A 458 -14.22 17.02 -27.63
N PRO A 459 -12.88 17.01 -27.72
CA PRO A 459 -12.19 16.72 -28.97
C PRO A 459 -12.48 15.29 -29.49
N PRO A 460 -12.20 14.99 -30.78
CA PRO A 460 -12.27 13.62 -31.29
C PRO A 460 -11.09 12.79 -30.74
N LEU A 461 -11.34 12.11 -29.61
CA LEU A 461 -10.32 11.35 -28.87
C LEU A 461 -10.29 9.84 -29.21
N ARG A 462 -11.29 9.31 -29.92
CA ARG A 462 -11.45 7.87 -30.15
C ARG A 462 -10.31 7.31 -31.01
N GLY A 463 -9.77 6.16 -30.59
CA GLY A 463 -8.69 5.46 -31.33
C GLY A 463 -7.30 6.05 -31.14
N ARG A 464 -7.15 7.11 -30.34
CA ARG A 464 -5.87 7.79 -30.10
C ARG A 464 -5.28 7.43 -28.73
N THR A 465 -3.95 7.38 -28.67
CA THR A 465 -3.21 7.47 -27.40
C THR A 465 -2.96 8.94 -27.12
N LEU A 466 -3.51 9.44 -26.02
CA LEU A 466 -3.37 10.83 -25.59
C LEU A 466 -2.12 10.99 -24.75
N LYS A 467 -1.43 12.11 -24.90
CA LYS A 467 -0.26 12.45 -24.06
C LYS A 467 -0.70 13.16 -22.78
N THR A 468 0.12 13.07 -21.73
CA THR A 468 -0.05 13.86 -20.51
C THR A 468 -0.20 15.34 -20.86
N GLY A 469 -1.20 16.02 -20.30
CA GLY A 469 -1.48 17.43 -20.55
C GLY A 469 -2.29 17.72 -21.82
N GLU A 470 -2.62 16.72 -22.64
CA GLU A 470 -3.48 16.91 -23.81
C GLU A 470 -4.92 17.29 -23.41
N LEU A 471 -5.58 18.14 -24.19
CA LEU A 471 -6.93 18.64 -23.91
C LEU A 471 -7.97 17.50 -23.99
N LEU A 472 -8.77 17.35 -22.94
CA LEU A 472 -9.89 16.41 -22.88
C LEU A 472 -11.25 17.10 -23.05
N GLY A 473 -11.34 18.35 -22.65
CA GLY A 473 -12.59 19.12 -22.72
C GLY A 473 -12.57 20.28 -21.74
N TRP A 474 -13.75 20.66 -21.30
CA TRP A 474 -13.96 21.82 -20.44
C TRP A 474 -14.80 21.44 -19.22
N ALA A 475 -14.40 21.94 -18.05
CA ALA A 475 -15.15 21.79 -16.82
C ALA A 475 -16.57 22.36 -16.97
N GLY A 476 -17.55 21.71 -16.36
CA GLY A 476 -18.95 22.04 -16.57
C GLY A 476 -19.83 21.67 -15.40
N SER A 477 -21.13 21.68 -15.66
CA SER A 477 -22.17 21.41 -14.67
C SER A 477 -23.22 20.48 -15.29
N THR A 478 -22.75 19.48 -16.03
CA THR A 478 -23.59 18.51 -16.73
C THR A 478 -23.92 17.31 -15.84
N GLY A 479 -25.07 16.68 -16.10
CA GLY A 479 -25.61 15.62 -15.24
C GLY A 479 -26.20 16.15 -13.93
N ALA A 480 -26.89 15.27 -13.19
CA ALA A 480 -27.56 15.64 -11.94
C ALA A 480 -26.59 16.03 -10.82
N ALA A 481 -25.47 15.30 -10.66
CA ALA A 481 -24.47 15.58 -9.62
C ALA A 481 -23.62 16.82 -9.95
N GLY A 482 -23.54 17.19 -11.23
CA GLY A 482 -22.81 18.37 -11.71
C GLY A 482 -23.33 19.69 -11.13
N ILE A 483 -24.60 19.74 -10.73
CA ILE A 483 -25.26 20.93 -10.15
C ILE A 483 -25.46 20.84 -8.64
N SER A 484 -25.08 19.71 -8.02
CA SER A 484 -25.26 19.50 -6.59
C SER A 484 -24.32 20.39 -5.78
N GLY A 485 -24.85 21.01 -4.73
CA GLY A 485 -24.17 21.96 -3.83
C GLY A 485 -23.89 23.34 -4.46
N SER A 486 -23.45 23.37 -5.72
CA SER A 486 -23.13 24.58 -6.47
C SER A 486 -23.43 24.35 -7.96
N GLN A 487 -23.99 25.36 -8.63
CA GLN A 487 -24.20 25.35 -10.08
C GLN A 487 -22.94 25.76 -10.87
N ALA A 488 -21.86 26.16 -10.20
CA ALA A 488 -20.62 26.53 -10.87
C ALA A 488 -19.97 25.35 -11.64
N PRO A 489 -19.29 25.63 -12.76
CA PRO A 489 -18.51 24.64 -13.50
C PRO A 489 -17.42 23.99 -12.65
N LYS A 490 -17.33 22.67 -12.73
CA LYS A 490 -16.36 21.84 -12.03
C LYS A 490 -15.95 20.65 -12.89
N VAL A 491 -14.84 20.02 -12.52
CA VAL A 491 -14.52 18.66 -12.96
C VAL A 491 -14.42 17.79 -11.72
N GLU A 492 -15.14 16.69 -11.71
CA GLU A 492 -14.98 15.64 -10.72
C GLU A 492 -14.24 14.47 -11.37
N ILE A 493 -13.24 13.95 -10.67
CA ILE A 493 -12.30 12.98 -11.20
C ILE A 493 -12.21 11.81 -10.24
N PHE A 494 -12.57 10.63 -10.73
CA PHE A 494 -12.30 9.38 -10.05
C PHE A 494 -11.04 8.78 -10.63
N VAL A 495 -10.24 8.12 -9.79
CA VAL A 495 -9.16 7.28 -10.27
C VAL A 495 -9.34 5.90 -9.74
N ALA A 496 -9.08 4.92 -10.59
CA ALA A 496 -9.19 3.52 -10.26
C ALA A 496 -7.94 2.76 -10.66
N ARG A 497 -7.63 1.74 -9.88
CA ARG A 497 -6.59 0.76 -10.15
C ARG A 497 -7.24 -0.58 -10.41
N ARG A 498 -6.63 -1.36 -11.30
CA ARG A 498 -6.95 -2.77 -11.44
C ARG A 498 -6.34 -3.57 -10.29
N TYR A 499 -7.19 -4.20 -9.49
CA TYR A 499 -6.86 -5.03 -8.35
C TYR A 499 -7.31 -6.47 -8.66
N GLY A 500 -6.43 -7.47 -8.58
CA GLY A 500 -6.74 -8.80 -9.13
C GLY A 500 -6.87 -8.83 -10.66
N ARG A 501 -7.58 -9.84 -11.20
CA ARG A 501 -7.72 -10.08 -12.66
C ARG A 501 -8.69 -9.09 -13.31
N ASP A 502 -9.86 -8.88 -12.69
CA ASP A 502 -10.95 -8.08 -13.25
C ASP A 502 -11.56 -7.05 -12.29
N ASP A 503 -11.07 -6.93 -11.05
CA ASP A 503 -11.62 -5.96 -10.10
C ASP A 503 -10.99 -4.57 -10.28
N TRP A 504 -11.83 -3.56 -10.11
CA TRP A 504 -11.44 -2.16 -10.18
C TRP A 504 -11.78 -1.48 -8.87
N VAL A 505 -10.73 -0.95 -8.23
CA VAL A 505 -10.84 -0.25 -6.95
C VAL A 505 -10.56 1.23 -7.16
N LEU A 506 -11.41 2.06 -6.57
CA LEU A 506 -11.28 3.51 -6.51
C LEU A 506 -10.12 3.85 -5.58
N ILE A 507 -9.15 4.62 -6.07
CA ILE A 507 -7.96 5.02 -5.33
C ILE A 507 -7.86 6.53 -5.27
N ASP A 508 -7.24 7.05 -4.21
CA ASP A 508 -6.74 8.41 -4.24
C ASP A 508 -5.48 8.44 -5.13
N PRO A 509 -5.51 9.11 -6.30
CA PRO A 509 -4.45 9.02 -7.30
C PRO A 509 -3.09 9.58 -6.88
N TYR A 510 -3.04 10.37 -5.81
CA TYR A 510 -1.82 11.02 -5.32
C TYR A 510 -1.69 10.73 -3.81
N GLY A 511 -2.49 9.79 -3.28
CA GLY A 511 -2.55 9.34 -1.89
C GLY A 511 -2.98 10.38 -0.85
N ILE A 512 -2.94 11.66 -1.21
CA ILE A 512 -2.84 12.83 -0.35
C ILE A 512 -3.12 14.05 -1.26
N TYR A 513 -4.17 14.87 -1.05
CA TYR A 513 -4.14 16.27 -1.54
C TYR A 513 -4.26 17.26 -0.40
N GLY A 514 -3.09 17.74 0.00
CA GLY A 514 -2.85 19.16 -0.15
C GLY A 514 -1.55 19.40 -0.95
N PRO A 515 -1.06 20.66 -1.03
CA PRO A 515 0.25 21.04 -1.61
C PRO A 515 1.45 20.25 -1.04
N VAL A 516 2.67 20.44 -1.56
CA VAL A 516 3.91 19.80 -1.02
C VAL A 516 4.07 20.05 0.50
N SER A 517 3.61 21.19 1.00
CA SER A 517 3.54 21.53 2.43
C SER A 517 2.48 20.77 3.24
N CYS A 518 1.57 20.05 2.57
CA CYS A 518 0.56 19.18 3.17
C CYS A 518 0.91 17.70 3.15
N TYR A 519 2.06 17.35 2.59
CA TYR A 519 2.68 16.08 2.90
C TYR A 519 3.23 16.25 4.31
N PRO A 520 2.75 15.48 5.29
CA PRO A 520 3.54 15.36 6.49
C PRO A 520 4.91 14.82 6.04
N THR A 521 5.98 15.26 6.69
CA THR A 521 7.32 14.67 6.46
C THR A 521 7.36 13.17 6.78
N ASP A 522 6.27 12.61 7.34
CA ASP A 522 6.09 11.24 7.82
C ASP A 522 4.61 10.79 7.75
N LEU A 523 4.40 9.52 7.36
CA LEU A 523 3.13 8.77 7.27
C LEU A 523 2.26 8.70 8.54
N THR A 524 2.61 9.32 9.66
CA THR A 524 1.75 9.36 10.87
C THR A 524 1.74 10.70 11.63
N ALA A 525 2.24 11.80 11.06
CA ALA A 525 2.19 13.13 11.69
C ALA A 525 0.78 13.75 11.68
N MET A 526 0.48 14.63 12.66
CA MET A 526 -0.75 15.45 12.59
C MET A 526 -0.69 16.37 11.37
N LEU A 527 -1.72 16.33 10.54
CA LEU A 527 -1.86 17.26 9.44
C LEU A 527 -2.19 18.65 10.00
N GLN A 528 -1.37 19.67 9.68
CA GLN A 528 -1.74 21.06 9.94
C GLN A 528 -2.92 21.42 9.02
N MET A 529 -3.99 21.99 9.56
CA MET A 529 -5.10 22.46 8.74
C MET A 529 -4.60 23.57 7.79
N PRO A 530 -4.94 23.54 6.49
CA PRO A 530 -6.08 22.83 5.89
C PRO A 530 -5.70 21.55 5.10
N CYS A 531 -4.70 20.78 5.52
CA CYS A 531 -4.31 19.52 4.86
C CYS A 531 -5.25 18.36 5.25
N ARG A 532 -5.69 17.52 4.29
CA ARG A 532 -6.75 16.51 4.50
C ARG A 532 -6.29 15.06 4.28
N TYR A 533 -6.75 14.23 5.23
CA TYR A 533 -6.55 12.81 5.57
C TYR A 533 -5.97 11.84 4.53
N ALA A 534 -5.04 10.99 4.99
CA ALA A 534 -4.82 9.67 4.39
C ALA A 534 -5.99 8.74 4.75
N GLN A 535 -6.34 7.81 3.85
CA GLN A 535 -7.50 6.90 3.95
C GLN A 535 -7.48 5.98 5.19
N ALA A 536 -6.40 5.98 5.98
CA ALA A 536 -6.23 5.15 7.16
C ALA A 536 -6.63 5.80 8.50
N TRP A 537 -7.07 7.06 8.51
CA TRP A 537 -7.20 7.83 9.75
C TRP A 537 -8.64 8.26 10.05
N PHE A 538 -9.36 7.44 10.82
CA PHE A 538 -10.57 7.90 11.48
C PHE A 538 -10.20 8.88 12.61
N ARG A 539 -10.79 10.09 12.63
CA ARG A 539 -10.52 11.15 13.64
C ARG A 539 -9.05 11.61 13.74
N ASN A 540 -8.37 11.78 12.60
CA ASN A 540 -7.00 12.34 12.48
C ASN A 540 -5.88 11.43 13.03
N ARG A 541 -6.11 10.13 13.23
CA ARG A 541 -5.06 9.18 13.63
C ARG A 541 -5.33 7.75 13.14
N PRO A 542 -4.29 6.92 12.92
CA PRO A 542 -4.46 5.49 12.70
C PRO A 542 -5.27 4.86 13.84
N GLN A 543 -6.17 3.94 13.50
CA GLN A 543 -6.82 3.08 14.50
C GLN A 543 -6.06 1.76 14.52
N PHE A 544 -5.25 1.55 15.54
CA PHE A 544 -4.57 0.26 15.70
C PHE A 544 -5.56 -0.78 16.21
N PRO A 545 -5.48 -2.03 15.73
CA PRO A 545 -6.25 -3.11 16.35
C PRO A 545 -5.89 -3.18 17.85
N ASN A 546 -6.85 -3.56 18.69
CA ASN A 546 -6.64 -3.82 20.12
C ASN A 546 -5.86 -5.13 20.29
N ILE A 547 -4.69 -5.21 19.69
CA ILE A 547 -3.75 -6.29 19.93
C ILE A 547 -3.02 -5.90 21.21
N LYS A 548 -3.08 -6.76 22.22
CA LYS A 548 -2.30 -6.62 23.45
C LYS A 548 -0.83 -6.77 23.08
N GLY A 549 -0.22 -5.67 22.62
CA GLY A 549 1.23 -5.57 22.54
C GLY A 549 1.78 -5.83 23.93
N VAL A 550 2.82 -6.64 24.02
CA VAL A 550 3.62 -6.71 25.23
C VAL A 550 4.43 -5.42 25.28
N MET A 551 3.93 -4.43 26.01
CA MET A 551 4.76 -3.30 26.41
C MET A 551 5.65 -3.81 27.53
N SER A 552 6.93 -4.02 27.25
CA SER A 552 7.97 -3.95 28.27
C SER A 552 8.17 -2.47 28.64
N ASN A 553 8.35 -2.22 29.93
CA ASN A 553 8.32 -0.89 30.58
C ASN A 553 9.27 0.15 29.98
#